data_AF-A0A060RXS7-F1
#
_entry.id   AF-A0A060RXS7-F1
#
_cell.length_a   1.000
_cell.length_b   1.000
_cell.length_c   1.000
_cell.angle_alpha   90.00
_cell.angle_beta   90.00
_cell.angle_gamma   90.00
#
_symmetry.space_group_name_H-M   'P 1'
#
loop_
_entity.id
_entity.type
_entity.pdbx_description
1 polymer ?
#
loop_
_entity_poly.entity_id
_entity_poly.type
_entity_poly.pdbx_seq_one_letter_code
_entity_poly.pdbx_strand_id
1 'polypeptide(L)'
;MALDDAEAQKQIQQMVNFILNEAKDKAHEIEAKALEDFNIEKLRIVQKMKEKIRVEFQKKAKQMEIKRSIARSSAINKARLKKMCAKDQVFKEIYKLSSDKLNDLYKDKDKYKNLIVDLIVQSLFYMQEPHVIVRCRDIDKAVVESSLNEAVSKYTDKLKKQFNITKTVKIELDKSGNYLPPPPTPENEGNSCLGGVILTTPNRKINCDNTLDVRLKLAIEYCTPEIKRMFFENA
;
A
#
# COMPACT_ATOMS: atom_id res chain seq x y z
N MET A 1 94.94 75.16 22.90
CA MET A 1 94.08 74.51 21.88
C MET A 1 93.97 73.05 22.23
N ALA A 2 93.10 72.76 23.19
CA ALA A 2 92.50 71.46 23.44
C ALA A 2 91.03 71.82 23.69
N LEU A 3 90.09 71.18 23.01
CA LEU A 3 88.68 71.31 23.38
C LEU A 3 88.57 70.94 24.86
N ASP A 4 87.80 71.71 25.63
CA ASP A 4 87.55 71.45 27.05
C ASP A 4 86.89 70.06 27.19
N ASP A 5 87.55 69.12 27.88
CA ASP A 5 87.10 67.72 28.01
C ASP A 5 85.65 67.62 28.54
N ALA A 6 85.22 68.62 29.32
CA ALA A 6 83.86 68.73 29.83
C ALA A 6 82.80 69.01 28.73
N GLU A 7 83.16 69.75 27.68
CA GLU A 7 82.28 70.00 26.52
C GLU A 7 82.18 68.76 25.62
N ALA A 8 83.30 68.05 25.42
CA ALA A 8 83.32 66.77 24.69
C ALA A 8 82.46 65.71 25.40
N GLN A 9 82.51 65.63 26.72
CA GLN A 9 81.71 64.68 27.50
C GLN A 9 80.21 64.99 27.47
N LYS A 10 79.84 66.28 27.43
CA LYS A 10 78.44 66.72 27.21
C LYS A 10 77.92 66.35 25.82
N GLN A 11 78.74 66.51 24.77
CA GLN A 11 78.36 66.08 23.41
C GLN A 11 78.18 64.57 23.32
N ILE A 12 79.07 63.78 23.95
CA ILE A 12 78.93 62.32 24.02
C ILE A 12 77.63 61.92 24.74
N GLN A 13 77.28 62.57 25.85
CA GLN A 13 76.01 62.32 26.54
C GLN A 13 74.78 62.68 25.69
N GLN A 14 74.84 63.78 24.93
CA GLN A 14 73.77 64.13 23.99
C GLN A 14 73.64 63.08 22.89
N MET A 15 74.75 62.58 22.33
CA MET A 15 74.73 61.50 21.35
C MET A 15 74.19 60.19 21.93
N VAL A 16 74.57 59.81 23.16
CA VAL A 16 74.03 58.62 23.84
C VAL A 16 72.52 58.74 24.07
N ASN A 17 72.04 59.91 24.51
CA ASN A 17 70.62 60.16 24.70
C ASN A 17 69.85 60.14 23.38
N PHE A 18 70.44 60.64 22.29
CA PHE A 18 69.86 60.53 20.95
C PHE A 18 69.71 59.06 20.53
N ILE A 19 70.76 58.25 20.68
CA ILE A 19 70.72 56.81 20.36
C ILE A 19 69.67 56.09 21.21
N LEU A 20 69.57 56.41 22.51
CA LEU A 20 68.57 55.82 23.40
C LEU A 20 67.14 56.20 23.01
N ASN A 21 66.90 57.46 22.65
CA ASN A 21 65.58 57.91 22.19
C ASN A 21 65.22 57.29 20.84
N GLU A 22 66.16 57.23 19.90
CA GLU A 22 65.94 56.56 18.61
C GLU A 22 65.64 55.05 18.79
N ALA A 23 66.32 54.39 19.73
CA ALA A 23 66.04 52.99 20.07
C ALA A 23 64.63 52.82 20.70
N LYS A 24 64.21 53.74 21.57
CA LYS A 24 62.86 53.74 22.16
C LYS A 24 61.78 53.99 21.12
N ASP A 25 61.99 54.94 20.21
CA ASP A 25 61.04 55.26 19.15
C ASP A 25 60.89 54.06 18.19
N LYS A 26 62.01 53.41 17.82
CA LYS A 26 61.97 52.15 17.04
C LYS A 26 61.27 51.02 17.79
N ALA A 27 61.48 50.89 19.10
CA ALA A 27 60.78 49.88 19.90
C ALA A 27 59.27 50.14 19.92
N HIS A 28 58.84 51.38 20.13
CA HIS A 28 57.43 51.77 20.09
C HIS A 28 56.81 51.57 18.69
N GLU A 29 57.54 51.85 17.62
CA GLU A 29 57.06 51.59 16.26
C GLU A 29 56.85 50.08 16.01
N ILE A 30 57.77 49.24 16.48
CA ILE A 30 57.65 47.77 16.40
C ILE A 30 56.47 47.28 17.22
N GLU A 31 56.28 47.78 18.44
CA GLU A 31 55.15 47.41 19.29
C GLU A 31 53.80 47.83 18.67
N ALA A 32 53.72 49.05 18.13
CA ALA A 32 52.53 49.54 17.45
C ALA A 32 52.18 48.67 16.23
N LYS A 33 53.17 48.36 15.38
CA LYS A 33 52.98 47.46 14.23
C LYS A 33 52.58 46.05 14.66
N ALA A 34 53.21 45.50 15.69
CA ALA A 34 52.87 44.17 16.20
C ALA A 34 51.44 44.09 16.73
N LEU A 35 50.94 45.16 17.37
CA LEU A 35 49.56 45.25 17.83
C LEU A 35 48.56 45.37 16.67
N GLU A 36 48.88 46.15 15.64
CA GLU A 36 48.08 46.23 14.42
C GLU A 36 47.99 44.87 13.72
N ASP A 37 49.13 44.21 13.50
CA ASP A 37 49.21 42.89 12.88
C ASP A 37 48.45 41.84 13.69
N PHE A 38 48.59 41.86 15.03
CA PHE A 38 47.83 40.97 15.92
C PHE A 38 46.32 41.16 15.76
N ASN A 39 45.85 42.41 15.73
CA ASN A 39 44.43 42.71 15.58
C ASN A 39 43.90 42.28 14.21
N ILE A 40 44.66 42.53 13.14
CA ILE A 40 44.32 42.09 11.78
C ILE A 40 44.21 40.57 11.72
N GLU A 41 45.22 39.87 12.24
CA GLU A 41 45.27 38.40 12.18
C GLU A 41 44.18 37.76 13.05
N LYS A 42 43.94 38.30 14.24
CA LYS A 42 42.82 37.89 15.11
C LYS A 42 41.48 38.07 14.38
N LEU A 43 41.25 39.23 13.77
CA LEU A 43 40.02 39.49 13.00
C LEU A 43 39.88 38.53 11.82
N ARG A 44 40.96 38.28 11.08
CA ARG A 44 41.00 37.33 9.97
C ARG A 44 40.60 35.92 10.40
N ILE A 45 41.16 35.43 11.50
CA ILE A 45 40.84 34.09 12.05
C ILE A 45 39.38 34.05 12.50
N VAL A 46 38.91 35.05 13.23
CA VAL A 46 37.53 35.12 13.73
C VAL A 46 36.53 35.18 12.57
N GLN A 47 36.78 36.00 11.55
CA GLN A 47 35.91 36.08 10.38
C GLN A 47 35.86 34.75 9.62
N LYS A 48 37.02 34.12 9.39
CA LYS A 48 37.10 32.81 8.73
C LYS A 48 36.32 31.73 9.48
N MET A 49 36.40 31.70 10.81
CA MET A 49 35.65 30.75 11.62
C MET A 49 34.15 31.07 11.66
N LYS A 50 33.78 32.35 11.76
CA LYS A 50 32.37 32.79 11.67
C LYS A 50 31.73 32.35 10.35
N GLU A 51 32.45 32.47 9.24
CA GLU A 51 31.95 32.07 7.93
C GLU A 51 31.78 30.55 7.81
N LYS A 52 32.74 29.76 8.30
CA LYS A 52 32.59 28.30 8.40
C LYS A 52 31.34 27.91 9.19
N ILE A 53 31.16 28.51 10.38
CA ILE A 53 30.00 28.28 11.24
C ILE A 53 28.71 28.64 10.49
N ARG A 54 28.67 29.80 9.80
CA ARG A 54 27.50 30.24 9.05
C ARG A 54 27.10 29.23 7.96
N VAL A 55 28.07 28.71 7.21
CA VAL A 55 27.82 27.70 6.16
C VAL A 55 27.30 26.39 6.76
N GLU A 56 27.87 25.93 7.88
CA GLU A 56 27.41 24.73 8.57
C GLU A 56 25.97 24.88 9.10
N PHE A 57 25.64 26.01 9.72
CA PHE A 57 24.28 26.28 10.19
C PHE A 57 23.28 26.39 9.04
N GLN A 58 23.66 26.99 7.90
CA GLN A 58 22.82 26.99 6.70
C GLN A 58 22.54 25.58 6.18
N LYS A 59 23.55 24.71 6.16
CA LYS A 59 23.37 23.29 5.77
C LYS A 59 22.44 22.56 6.75
N LYS A 60 22.63 22.73 8.06
CA LYS A 60 21.78 22.14 9.10
C LYS A 60 20.33 22.63 8.99
N ALA A 61 20.13 23.93 8.75
CA ALA A 61 18.79 24.51 8.56
C ALA A 61 18.08 23.89 7.35
N LYS A 62 18.75 23.82 6.19
CA LYS A 62 18.22 23.17 4.98
C LYS A 62 17.89 21.69 5.21
N GLN A 63 18.76 20.94 5.89
CA GLN A 63 18.50 19.55 6.24
C GLN A 63 17.27 19.39 7.14
N MET A 64 17.08 20.27 8.13
CA MET A 64 15.92 20.26 9.01
C MET A 64 14.62 20.58 8.25
N GLU A 65 14.67 21.52 7.32
CA GLU A 65 13.53 21.85 6.47
C GLU A 65 13.12 20.66 5.60
N ILE A 66 14.08 19.98 4.97
CA ILE A 66 13.84 18.76 4.19
C ILE A 66 13.24 17.66 5.09
N LYS A 67 13.82 17.41 6.27
CA LYS A 67 13.30 16.43 7.23
C LYS A 67 11.86 16.75 7.65
N ARG A 68 11.55 18.02 7.91
CA ARG A 68 10.19 18.47 8.24
C ARG A 68 9.22 18.24 7.09
N SER A 69 9.64 18.51 5.85
CA SER A 69 8.84 18.25 4.65
C SER A 69 8.54 16.75 4.48
N ILE A 70 9.54 15.88 4.65
CA ILE A 70 9.38 14.42 4.61
C ILE A 70 8.47 13.92 5.74
N ALA A 71 8.65 14.43 6.96
CA ALA A 71 7.80 14.05 8.09
C ALA A 71 6.33 14.44 7.85
N ARG A 72 6.10 15.64 7.30
CA ARG A 72 4.76 16.11 6.93
C ARG A 72 4.14 15.23 5.85
N SER A 73 4.86 14.92 4.77
CA SER A 73 4.33 14.06 3.70
C SER A 73 4.06 12.63 4.17
N SER A 74 4.94 12.08 5.00
CA SER A 74 4.76 10.76 5.63
C SER A 74 3.53 10.72 6.54
N ALA A 75 3.31 11.75 7.36
CA ALA A 75 2.12 11.85 8.22
C ALA A 75 0.82 11.91 7.40
N ILE A 76 0.78 12.69 6.31
CA ILE A 76 -0.37 12.76 5.40
C ILE A 76 -0.60 11.40 4.74
N ASN A 77 0.45 10.75 4.26
CA ASN A 77 0.32 9.43 3.63
C ASN A 77 -0.19 8.38 4.64
N LYS A 78 0.30 8.40 5.88
CA LYS A 78 -0.18 7.53 6.95
C LYS A 78 -1.67 7.75 7.25
N ALA A 79 -2.13 8.99 7.28
CA ALA A 79 -3.55 9.31 7.44
C ALA A 79 -4.38 8.80 6.24
N ARG A 80 -3.88 8.97 5.01
CA ARG A 80 -4.52 8.46 3.79
C ARG A 80 -4.63 6.94 3.79
N LEU A 81 -3.57 6.22 4.16
CA LEU A 81 -3.56 4.77 4.29
C LEU A 81 -4.57 4.30 5.34
N LYS A 82 -4.64 4.97 6.50
CA LYS A 82 -5.67 4.68 7.51
C LYS A 82 -7.09 4.85 6.97
N LYS A 83 -7.38 5.93 6.23
CA LYS A 83 -8.68 6.12 5.55
C LYS A 83 -8.95 4.97 4.57
N MET A 84 -7.96 4.52 3.79
CA MET A 84 -8.14 3.39 2.87
C MET A 84 -8.36 2.06 3.60
N CYS A 85 -7.62 1.77 4.67
CA CYS A 85 -7.82 0.55 5.46
C CYS A 85 -9.21 0.54 6.11
N ALA A 86 -9.69 1.66 6.64
CA ALA A 86 -11.04 1.75 7.20
C ALA A 86 -12.12 1.51 6.12
N LYS A 87 -11.93 2.05 4.91
CA LYS A 87 -12.83 1.78 3.78
C LYS A 87 -12.83 0.29 3.42
N ASP A 88 -11.65 -0.34 3.34
CA ASP A 88 -11.51 -1.77 3.03
C ASP A 88 -12.13 -2.67 4.10
N GLN A 89 -12.05 -2.30 5.38
CA GLN A 89 -12.72 -2.99 6.48
C GLN A 89 -14.24 -2.99 6.30
N VAL A 90 -14.84 -1.86 5.95
CA VAL A 90 -16.29 -1.77 5.66
C VAL A 90 -16.67 -2.70 4.50
N PHE A 91 -15.86 -2.77 3.44
CA PHE A 91 -16.11 -3.73 2.34
C PHE A 91 -16.05 -5.19 2.81
N LYS A 92 -15.10 -5.54 3.67
CA LYS A 92 -15.00 -6.88 4.27
C LYS A 92 -16.18 -7.21 5.16
N GLU A 93 -16.69 -6.24 5.92
CA GLU A 93 -17.91 -6.41 6.73
C GLU A 93 -19.15 -6.63 5.85
N ILE A 94 -19.31 -5.85 4.78
CA ILE A 94 -20.40 -6.05 3.81
C ILE A 94 -20.32 -7.44 3.18
N TYR A 95 -19.11 -7.91 2.83
CA TYR A 95 -18.89 -9.26 2.32
C TYR A 95 -19.34 -10.32 3.33
N LYS A 96 -18.91 -10.21 4.59
CA LYS A 96 -19.30 -11.13 5.67
C LYS A 96 -20.82 -11.16 5.88
N LEU A 97 -21.47 -10.00 6.02
CA LEU A 97 -22.92 -9.91 6.20
C LEU A 97 -23.70 -10.51 5.02
N SER A 98 -23.19 -10.33 3.80
CA SER A 98 -23.81 -10.91 2.60
C SER A 98 -23.63 -12.42 2.55
N SER A 99 -22.45 -12.91 2.93
CA SER A 99 -22.15 -14.34 3.08
C SER A 99 -23.03 -15.01 4.14
N ASP A 100 -23.22 -14.37 5.30
CA ASP A 100 -24.10 -14.85 6.36
C ASP A 100 -25.56 -14.93 5.91
N LYS A 101 -26.05 -13.93 5.16
CA LYS A 101 -27.39 -13.97 4.55
C LYS A 101 -27.54 -15.06 3.50
N LEU A 102 -26.49 -15.37 2.74
CA LEU A 102 -26.51 -16.52 1.83
C LEU A 102 -26.55 -17.84 2.60
N ASN A 103 -25.93 -17.91 3.78
CA ASN A 103 -26.04 -19.08 4.64
C ASN A 103 -27.48 -19.31 5.14
N ASP A 104 -28.27 -18.26 5.35
CA ASP A 104 -29.69 -18.40 5.73
C ASP A 104 -30.53 -19.09 4.64
N LEU A 105 -30.15 -18.98 3.36
CA LEU A 105 -30.84 -19.67 2.26
C LEU A 105 -30.77 -21.21 2.38
N TYR A 106 -29.81 -21.74 3.13
CA TYR A 106 -29.73 -23.18 3.41
C TYR A 106 -30.83 -23.70 4.32
N LYS A 107 -31.45 -22.84 5.11
CA LYS A 107 -32.54 -23.22 6.01
C LYS A 107 -33.79 -23.62 5.22
N ASP A 108 -34.01 -22.99 4.06
CA ASP A 108 -35.14 -23.25 3.16
C ASP A 108 -34.75 -24.24 2.05
N LYS A 109 -34.94 -25.54 2.30
CA LYS A 109 -34.57 -26.61 1.35
C LYS A 109 -35.23 -26.47 -0.03
N ASP A 110 -36.48 -26.04 -0.11
CA ASP A 110 -37.21 -25.92 -1.39
C ASP A 110 -36.68 -24.78 -2.27
N LYS A 111 -36.41 -23.62 -1.65
CA LYS A 111 -35.80 -22.49 -2.36
C LYS A 111 -34.38 -22.83 -2.81
N TYR A 112 -33.61 -23.50 -1.95
CA TYR A 112 -32.27 -23.95 -2.30
C TYR A 112 -32.28 -24.95 -3.46
N LYS A 113 -33.21 -25.92 -3.46
CA LYS A 113 -33.37 -26.88 -4.55
C LYS A 113 -33.64 -26.18 -5.89
N ASN A 114 -34.59 -25.23 -5.93
CA ASN A 114 -34.90 -24.45 -7.12
C ASN A 114 -33.69 -23.64 -7.61
N LEU A 115 -32.95 -23.02 -6.69
CA LEU A 115 -31.75 -22.27 -7.00
C LEU A 115 -30.65 -23.17 -7.62
N ILE A 116 -30.44 -24.38 -7.08
CA ILE A 116 -29.50 -25.36 -7.67
C ILE A 116 -29.91 -25.75 -9.09
N VAL A 117 -31.20 -25.99 -9.33
CA VAL A 117 -31.71 -26.29 -10.68
C VAL A 117 -31.38 -25.15 -11.64
N ASP A 118 -31.64 -23.90 -11.26
CA ASP A 118 -31.37 -22.74 -12.10
C ASP A 118 -29.87 -22.50 -12.32
N LEU A 119 -29.02 -22.75 -11.32
CA LEU A 119 -27.57 -22.67 -11.45
C LEU A 119 -27.03 -23.71 -12.43
N ILE A 120 -27.51 -24.96 -12.37
CA ILE A 120 -27.12 -26.01 -13.32
C ILE A 120 -27.55 -25.62 -14.74
N VAL A 121 -28.80 -25.17 -14.91
CA VAL A 121 -29.32 -24.73 -16.22
C VAL A 121 -28.48 -23.59 -16.80
N GLN A 122 -28.13 -22.59 -15.98
CA GLN A 122 -27.28 -21.47 -16.42
C GLN A 122 -25.90 -21.94 -16.88
N SER A 123 -25.26 -22.82 -16.11
CA SER A 123 -23.95 -23.38 -16.47
C SER A 123 -24.00 -24.23 -17.74
N LEU A 124 -25.08 -24.98 -17.96
CA LEU A 124 -25.29 -25.74 -19.20
C LEU A 124 -25.40 -24.83 -20.43
N PHE A 125 -26.10 -23.69 -20.31
CA PHE A 125 -26.17 -22.69 -21.38
C PHE A 125 -24.82 -22.06 -21.71
N TYR A 126 -23.95 -21.90 -20.71
CA TYR A 126 -22.62 -21.34 -20.91
C TYR A 126 -21.64 -22.35 -21.53
N MET A 127 -21.67 -23.62 -21.10
CA MET A 127 -20.78 -24.66 -21.62
C MET A 127 -21.21 -25.19 -22.99
N GLN A 128 -22.52 -25.36 -23.24
CA GLN A 128 -23.07 -25.92 -24.49
C GLN A 128 -22.50 -27.29 -24.92
N GLU A 129 -21.97 -28.08 -23.99
CA GLU A 129 -21.39 -29.40 -24.26
C GLU A 129 -22.44 -30.54 -24.17
N PRO A 130 -22.30 -31.64 -24.92
CA PRO A 130 -23.24 -32.76 -24.89
C PRO A 130 -23.07 -33.66 -23.66
N HIS A 131 -21.90 -33.66 -23.02
CA HIS A 131 -21.63 -34.42 -21.80
C HIS A 131 -20.96 -33.53 -20.76
N VAL A 132 -21.55 -33.48 -19.57
CA VAL A 132 -21.10 -32.59 -18.48
C VAL A 132 -21.12 -33.34 -17.15
N ILE A 133 -20.07 -33.13 -16.36
CA ILE A 133 -19.90 -33.68 -15.02
C ILE A 133 -20.15 -32.56 -14.01
N VAL A 134 -21.05 -32.78 -13.05
CA VAL A 134 -21.36 -31.85 -11.97
C VAL A 134 -20.56 -32.22 -10.72
N ARG A 135 -19.87 -31.24 -10.16
CA ARG A 135 -19.24 -31.30 -8.83
C ARG A 135 -20.04 -30.46 -7.86
N CYS A 136 -20.35 -31.05 -6.71
CA CYS A 136 -21.01 -30.40 -5.61
C CYS A 136 -20.29 -30.73 -4.30
N ARG A 137 -20.73 -30.12 -3.20
CA ARG A 137 -20.31 -30.51 -1.84
C ARG A 137 -21.00 -31.81 -1.44
N ASP A 138 -20.38 -32.56 -0.52
CA ASP A 138 -20.91 -33.86 -0.05
C ASP A 138 -22.33 -33.73 0.54
N ILE A 139 -22.59 -32.65 1.27
CA ILE A 139 -23.89 -32.39 1.93
C ILE A 139 -25.01 -32.17 0.90
N ASP A 140 -24.68 -31.67 -0.30
CA ASP A 140 -25.66 -31.34 -1.34
C ASP A 140 -25.90 -32.45 -2.34
N LYS A 141 -25.15 -33.55 -2.25
CA LYS A 141 -25.21 -34.63 -3.24
C LYS A 141 -26.64 -35.12 -3.47
N ALA A 142 -27.40 -35.35 -2.39
CA ALA A 142 -28.79 -35.79 -2.48
C ALA A 142 -29.71 -34.75 -3.15
N VAL A 143 -29.50 -33.46 -2.89
CA VAL A 143 -30.30 -32.38 -3.50
C VAL A 143 -29.97 -32.26 -4.98
N VAL A 144 -28.68 -32.27 -5.33
CA VAL A 144 -28.21 -32.16 -6.71
C VAL A 144 -28.69 -33.35 -7.54
N GLU A 145 -28.58 -34.59 -7.03
CA GLU A 145 -29.11 -35.80 -7.69
C GLU A 145 -30.60 -35.64 -8.04
N SER A 146 -31.41 -35.14 -7.10
CA SER A 146 -32.83 -34.91 -7.32
C SER A 146 -33.14 -33.80 -8.34
N SER A 147 -32.22 -32.84 -8.49
CA SER A 147 -32.34 -31.66 -9.35
C SER A 147 -31.85 -31.88 -10.78
N LEU A 148 -31.06 -32.94 -11.05
CA LEU A 148 -30.50 -33.22 -12.38
C LEU A 148 -31.58 -33.42 -13.45
N ASN A 149 -32.57 -34.26 -13.17
CA ASN A 149 -33.64 -34.57 -14.13
C ASN A 149 -34.47 -33.32 -14.46
N GLU A 150 -34.78 -32.52 -13.44
CA GLU A 150 -35.53 -31.26 -13.61
C GLU A 150 -34.73 -30.22 -14.40
N ALA A 151 -33.42 -30.13 -14.17
CA ALA A 151 -32.53 -29.24 -14.91
C ALA A 151 -32.43 -29.61 -16.40
N VAL A 152 -32.36 -30.91 -16.72
CA VAL A 152 -32.36 -31.38 -18.12
C VAL A 152 -33.66 -30.98 -18.83
N SER A 153 -34.82 -31.23 -18.21
CA SER A 153 -36.11 -30.83 -18.76
C SER A 153 -36.16 -29.32 -19.02
N LYS A 154 -35.85 -28.50 -18.00
CA LYS A 154 -35.84 -27.03 -18.13
C LYS A 154 -34.87 -26.51 -19.19
N TYR A 155 -33.70 -27.13 -19.34
CA TYR A 155 -32.72 -26.79 -20.37
C TYR A 155 -33.27 -27.10 -21.77
N THR A 156 -33.82 -28.29 -21.98
CA THR A 156 -34.41 -28.67 -23.28
C THR A 156 -35.62 -27.81 -23.65
N ASP A 157 -36.47 -27.45 -22.69
CA ASP A 157 -37.63 -26.60 -22.92
C ASP A 157 -37.23 -25.17 -23.32
N LYS A 158 -36.22 -24.61 -22.65
CA LYS A 158 -35.68 -23.29 -22.98
C LYS A 158 -34.98 -23.29 -24.36
N LEU A 159 -34.24 -24.35 -24.69
CA LEU A 159 -33.62 -24.50 -26.02
C LEU A 159 -34.65 -24.62 -27.13
N LYS A 160 -35.70 -25.43 -26.94
CA LYS A 160 -36.79 -25.57 -27.91
C LYS A 160 -37.49 -24.23 -28.16
N LYS A 161 -37.78 -23.49 -27.09
CA LYS A 161 -38.46 -22.18 -27.19
C LYS A 161 -37.62 -21.10 -27.89
N GLN A 162 -36.31 -21.09 -27.67
CA GLN A 162 -35.44 -20.01 -28.19
C GLN A 162 -34.75 -20.32 -29.52
N PHE A 163 -34.37 -21.57 -29.75
CA PHE A 163 -33.51 -21.94 -30.88
C PHE A 163 -34.08 -23.04 -31.77
N ASN A 164 -35.23 -23.63 -31.42
CA ASN A 164 -35.86 -24.75 -32.13
C ASN A 164 -34.92 -25.98 -32.34
N ILE A 165 -33.88 -26.09 -31.51
CA ILE A 165 -32.87 -27.17 -31.53
C ILE A 165 -33.08 -28.05 -30.30
N THR A 166 -33.13 -29.37 -30.51
CA THR A 166 -33.18 -30.35 -29.41
C THR A 166 -31.78 -30.93 -29.19
N LYS A 167 -31.06 -30.42 -28.19
CA LYS A 167 -29.77 -30.98 -27.78
C LYS A 167 -29.97 -31.82 -26.52
N THR A 168 -29.67 -33.11 -26.59
CA THR A 168 -29.66 -34.01 -25.43
C THR A 168 -28.32 -33.87 -24.71
N VAL A 169 -28.37 -33.53 -23.42
CA VAL A 169 -27.17 -33.42 -22.58
C VAL A 169 -27.16 -34.56 -21.58
N LYS A 170 -26.05 -35.30 -21.53
CA LYS A 170 -25.78 -36.28 -20.48
C LYS A 170 -25.14 -35.55 -19.30
N ILE A 171 -25.80 -35.60 -18.15
CA ILE A 171 -25.28 -35.01 -16.92
C ILE A 171 -24.96 -36.13 -15.93
N GLU A 172 -23.71 -36.19 -15.50
CA GLU A 172 -23.23 -37.15 -14.52
C GLU A 172 -22.71 -36.42 -13.28
N LEU A 173 -22.90 -37.00 -12.09
CA LEU A 173 -22.25 -36.51 -10.89
C LEU A 173 -20.84 -37.08 -10.79
N ASP A 174 -19.89 -36.23 -10.40
CA ASP A 174 -18.51 -36.64 -10.18
C ASP A 174 -18.46 -37.59 -8.97
N LYS A 175 -18.31 -38.90 -9.22
CA LYS A 175 -18.16 -39.93 -8.18
C LYS A 175 -16.69 -40.14 -7.78
N SER A 176 -15.75 -39.38 -8.35
CA SER A 176 -14.30 -39.61 -8.21
C SER A 176 -13.66 -39.02 -6.93
N GLY A 177 -14.45 -38.57 -5.95
CA GLY A 177 -13.94 -38.09 -4.65
C GLY A 177 -13.39 -36.66 -4.63
N ASN A 178 -13.50 -35.91 -5.74
CA ASN A 178 -13.14 -34.49 -5.83
C ASN A 178 -14.36 -33.61 -5.52
N TYR A 179 -14.82 -33.64 -4.28
CA TYR A 179 -15.94 -32.81 -3.81
C TYR A 179 -15.49 -31.36 -3.57
N LEU A 180 -16.46 -30.44 -3.61
CA LEU A 180 -16.20 -29.05 -3.23
C LEU A 180 -15.87 -28.95 -1.74
N PRO A 181 -15.08 -27.93 -1.33
CA PRO A 181 -14.74 -27.71 0.06
C PRO A 181 -15.98 -27.65 0.97
N PRO A 182 -15.86 -28.08 2.25
CA PRO A 182 -16.96 -28.10 3.20
C PRO A 182 -17.53 -26.69 3.48
N PRO A 183 -18.73 -26.59 4.10
CA PRO A 183 -19.32 -25.31 4.43
C PRO A 183 -18.43 -24.49 5.39
N PRO A 184 -18.49 -23.14 5.33
CA PRO A 184 -17.71 -22.28 6.21
C PRO A 184 -18.06 -22.57 7.66
N THR A 185 -17.09 -23.14 8.38
CA THR A 185 -17.08 -23.25 9.83
C THR A 185 -16.04 -22.26 10.36
N PRO A 186 -16.22 -21.69 11.56
CA PRO A 186 -15.31 -20.68 12.13
C PRO A 186 -13.85 -21.16 12.27
N GLU A 187 -13.58 -22.46 12.07
CA GLU A 187 -12.26 -23.08 12.16
C GLU A 187 -11.57 -23.30 10.80
N ASN A 188 -12.26 -23.13 9.67
CA ASN A 188 -11.73 -23.41 8.32
C ASN A 188 -11.96 -22.21 7.36
N GLU A 189 -11.23 -21.12 7.56
CA GLU A 189 -11.30 -19.92 6.68
C GLU A 189 -10.64 -20.12 5.29
N GLY A 190 -9.92 -21.22 5.07
CA GLY A 190 -9.12 -21.43 3.84
C GLY A 190 -9.77 -22.29 2.74
N ASN A 191 -10.60 -23.27 3.13
CA ASN A 191 -11.22 -24.24 2.21
C ASN A 191 -12.72 -24.35 2.53
N SER A 192 -13.44 -23.22 2.46
CA SER A 192 -14.88 -23.18 2.68
C SER A 192 -15.63 -22.78 1.42
N CYS A 193 -16.70 -23.51 1.10
CA CYS A 193 -17.61 -23.13 0.02
C CYS A 193 -19.00 -22.85 0.59
N LEU A 194 -19.54 -21.65 0.29
CA LEU A 194 -20.94 -21.32 0.55
C LEU A 194 -21.89 -22.16 -0.29
N GLY A 195 -21.41 -23.03 -1.17
CA GLY A 195 -22.11 -24.04 -1.97
C GLY A 195 -22.37 -23.61 -3.41
N GLY A 196 -23.34 -24.27 -4.05
CA GLY A 196 -23.52 -24.23 -5.51
C GLY A 196 -22.84 -25.39 -6.23
N VAL A 197 -22.60 -25.22 -7.53
CA VAL A 197 -22.14 -26.30 -8.41
C VAL A 197 -21.01 -25.84 -9.32
N ILE A 198 -20.07 -26.75 -9.58
CA ILE A 198 -19.06 -26.58 -10.63
C ILE A 198 -19.31 -27.63 -11.71
N LEU A 199 -19.48 -27.18 -12.95
CA LEU A 199 -19.65 -28.07 -14.10
C LEU A 199 -18.31 -28.23 -14.82
N THR A 200 -17.97 -29.45 -15.20
CA THR A 200 -16.69 -29.78 -15.85
C THR A 200 -16.94 -30.74 -17.00
N THR A 201 -16.21 -30.62 -18.11
CA THR A 201 -16.27 -31.62 -19.18
C THR A 201 -15.57 -32.92 -18.78
N PRO A 202 -15.88 -34.07 -19.40
CA PRO A 202 -15.16 -35.34 -19.15
C PRO A 202 -13.65 -35.23 -19.27
N ASN A 203 -13.20 -34.43 -20.23
CA ASN A 203 -11.78 -34.17 -20.48
C ASN A 203 -11.15 -33.23 -19.46
N ARG A 204 -11.93 -32.70 -18.50
CA ARG A 204 -11.52 -31.74 -17.45
C ARG A 204 -10.86 -30.45 -17.95
N LYS A 205 -10.99 -30.13 -19.24
CA LYS A 205 -10.39 -28.93 -19.85
C LYS A 205 -11.21 -27.67 -19.67
N ILE A 206 -12.54 -27.81 -19.63
CA ILE A 206 -13.47 -26.68 -19.50
C ILE A 206 -14.17 -26.84 -18.15
N ASN A 207 -14.04 -25.81 -17.31
CA ASN A 207 -14.68 -25.72 -16.00
C ASN A 207 -15.55 -24.46 -15.95
N CYS A 208 -16.79 -24.61 -15.49
CA CYS A 208 -17.71 -23.53 -15.22
C CYS A 208 -17.98 -23.53 -13.71
N ASP A 209 -17.34 -22.60 -13.01
CA ASP A 209 -17.55 -22.39 -11.59
C ASP A 209 -18.77 -21.48 -11.38
N ASN A 210 -19.85 -22.06 -10.86
CA ASN A 210 -21.08 -21.36 -10.55
C ASN A 210 -21.43 -21.50 -9.06
N THR A 211 -20.39 -21.53 -8.22
CA THR A 211 -20.52 -21.47 -6.75
C THR A 211 -21.04 -20.12 -6.30
N LEU A 212 -21.72 -20.11 -5.15
CA LEU A 212 -22.25 -18.89 -4.54
C LEU A 212 -21.12 -17.93 -4.14
N ASP A 213 -19.94 -18.44 -3.80
CA ASP A 213 -18.75 -17.64 -3.48
C ASP A 213 -18.27 -16.80 -4.66
N VAL A 214 -18.09 -17.43 -5.82
CA VAL A 214 -17.65 -16.74 -7.04
C VAL A 214 -18.69 -15.74 -7.51
N ARG A 215 -19.98 -16.10 -7.44
CA ARG A 215 -21.07 -15.19 -7.79
C ARG A 215 -21.14 -13.99 -6.85
N LEU A 216 -20.99 -14.19 -5.54
CA LEU A 216 -20.97 -13.10 -4.57
C LEU A 216 -19.79 -12.17 -4.82
N LYS A 217 -18.60 -12.73 -5.11
CA LYS A 217 -17.41 -11.96 -5.45
C LYS A 217 -17.62 -11.10 -6.70
N LEU A 218 -18.15 -11.69 -7.78
CA LEU A 218 -18.47 -10.97 -9.01
C LEU A 218 -19.52 -9.88 -8.77
N ALA A 219 -20.60 -10.19 -8.04
CA ALA A 219 -21.64 -9.23 -7.72
C ALA A 219 -21.09 -8.04 -6.94
N ILE A 220 -20.22 -8.29 -5.95
CA ILE A 220 -19.58 -7.21 -5.18
C ILE A 220 -18.66 -6.38 -6.06
N GLU A 221 -17.91 -6.99 -6.99
CA GLU A 221 -17.06 -6.25 -7.92
C GLU A 221 -17.89 -5.32 -8.83
N TYR A 222 -18.99 -5.82 -9.40
CA TYR A 222 -19.91 -5.01 -10.21
C TYR A 222 -20.63 -3.92 -9.41
N CYS A 223 -21.05 -4.22 -8.18
CA CYS A 223 -21.73 -3.27 -7.30
C CYS A 223 -20.77 -2.34 -6.54
N THR A 224 -19.46 -2.57 -6.59
CA THR A 224 -18.44 -1.74 -5.93
C THR A 224 -18.60 -0.24 -6.22
N PRO A 225 -18.77 0.23 -7.47
CA PRO A 225 -19.01 1.65 -7.75
C PRO A 225 -20.26 2.17 -7.05
N GLU A 226 -21.37 1.44 -7.07
CA GLU A 226 -22.63 1.84 -6.43
C GLU A 226 -22.54 1.84 -4.90
N ILE A 227 -21.90 0.83 -4.31
CA ILE A 227 -21.63 0.75 -2.87
C ILE A 227 -20.73 1.92 -2.46
N LYS A 228 -19.67 2.20 -3.22
CA LYS A 228 -18.80 3.36 -2.95
C LYS A 228 -19.58 4.67 -3.00
N ARG A 229 -20.50 4.76 -3.96
CA ARG A 229 -21.39 5.89 -4.12
C ARG A 229 -22.26 6.08 -2.87
N MET A 230 -23.03 5.06 -2.50
CA MET A 230 -23.94 5.12 -1.35
C MET A 230 -23.25 5.41 -0.02
N PHE A 231 -22.08 4.81 0.24
CA PHE A 231 -21.40 4.92 1.52
C PHE A 231 -20.41 6.10 1.60
N PHE A 232 -19.88 6.58 0.48
CA PHE A 232 -18.76 7.53 0.49
C PHE A 232 -18.92 8.75 -0.43
N GLU A 233 -20.05 8.97 -1.13
CA GLU A 233 -20.23 10.18 -1.98
C GLU A 233 -20.18 11.51 -1.21
N ASN A 234 -20.52 11.50 0.07
CA ASN A 234 -20.55 12.71 0.90
C ASN A 234 -19.21 12.98 1.65
N ALA A 235 -18.07 12.41 1.23
CA ALA A 235 -16.81 12.43 2.01
C ALA A 235 -15.49 12.52 1.24
#